data_AF-A0A1Q5SNX6-F1
#
_entry.id   AF-A0A1Q5SNX6-F1
#
_cell.length_a   1.000
_cell.length_b   1.000
_cell.length_c   1.000
_cell.angle_alpha   90.00
_cell.angle_beta   90.00
_cell.angle_gamma   90.00
#
_symmetry.space_group_name_H-M   'P 1'
#
loop_
_entity.id
_entity.type
_entity.pdbx_description
1 polymer ?
#
loop_
_entity_poly.entity_id
_entity_poly.type
_entity_poly.pdbx_seq_one_letter_code
_entity_poly.pdbx_strand_id
1 'polypeptide(L)'
;MSTVSKESVATVRIYGKTSEGIVEDFRSFYFDLALSSSEAVLKLVLDVITHDHILYGSDFPYASTDKSTGFKQILNNFPLDQELRDKIYFQNAHKLFAKAE
;
A
#
# COMPACT_ATOMS: atom_id res chain seq x y z
N MET A 1 -21.41 16.32 -39.38
CA MET A 1 -21.25 15.14 -38.51
C MET A 1 -19.76 14.94 -38.34
N SER A 2 -19.17 15.50 -37.29
CA SER A 2 -17.71 15.47 -37.09
C SER A 2 -17.37 14.25 -36.24
N THR A 3 -16.75 13.25 -36.87
CA THR A 3 -16.22 12.08 -36.18
C THR A 3 -14.95 12.50 -35.44
N VAL A 4 -15.01 12.61 -34.12
CA VAL A 4 -13.79 12.71 -33.31
C VAL A 4 -13.18 11.32 -33.27
N SER A 5 -12.01 11.17 -33.89
CA SER A 5 -11.18 9.98 -33.72
C SER A 5 -10.91 9.80 -32.23
N LYS A 6 -11.33 8.66 -31.67
CA LYS A 6 -10.75 8.15 -30.42
C LYS A 6 -9.27 7.94 -30.70
N GLU A 7 -8.45 8.96 -30.50
CA GLU A 7 -7.05 8.72 -30.18
C GLU A 7 -7.09 7.83 -28.94
N SER A 8 -6.62 6.60 -29.11
CA SER A 8 -6.65 5.61 -28.05
C SER A 8 -5.84 6.16 -26.89
N VAL A 9 -6.45 6.17 -25.69
CA VAL A 9 -5.82 6.54 -24.42
C VAL A 9 -4.44 5.87 -24.24
N ALA A 10 -4.22 4.74 -24.91
CA ALA A 10 -2.95 4.02 -25.05
C ALA A 10 -1.76 4.83 -25.62
N THR A 11 -1.98 5.99 -26.24
CA THR A 11 -0.89 6.76 -26.89
C THR A 11 -0.28 7.84 -25.98
N VAL A 12 -0.99 8.29 -24.94
CA VAL A 12 -0.48 9.33 -24.04
C VAL A 12 0.59 8.74 -23.12
N ARG A 13 1.84 9.11 -23.35
CA ARG A 13 2.97 8.69 -22.51
C ARG A 13 3.29 9.76 -21.47
N ILE A 14 2.77 9.59 -20.26
CA ILE A 14 3.09 10.48 -19.14
C ILE A 14 4.48 10.08 -18.63
N TYR A 15 5.43 11.02 -18.62
CA TYR A 15 6.85 10.77 -18.30
C TYR A 15 7.48 9.59 -19.07
N GLY A 16 7.06 9.36 -20.32
CA GLY A 16 7.56 8.27 -21.17
C GLY A 16 6.96 6.88 -20.88
N LYS A 17 6.05 6.76 -19.92
CA LYS A 17 5.41 5.50 -19.51
C LYS A 17 3.95 5.42 -19.96
N THR A 18 3.46 4.20 -20.18
CA THR A 18 2.01 3.96 -20.36
C THR A 18 1.30 4.05 -19.02
N SER A 19 -0.03 4.14 -19.03
CA SER A 19 -0.83 4.12 -17.80
C SER A 19 -0.55 2.87 -16.95
N GLU A 20 -0.40 1.71 -17.58
CA GLU A 20 -0.08 0.45 -16.92
C GLU A 20 1.33 0.48 -16.30
N GLY A 21 2.30 1.04 -17.02
CA GLY A 21 3.66 1.19 -16.51
C GLY A 21 3.75 2.09 -15.28
N ILE A 22 2.92 3.14 -15.22
CA ILE A 22 2.83 4.01 -14.06
C ILE A 22 2.21 3.27 -12.87
N VAL A 23 1.13 2.51 -13.10
CA VAL A 23 0.52 1.69 -12.04
C VAL A 23 1.50 0.66 -11.50
N GLU A 24 2.30 0.04 -12.35
CA GLU A 24 3.31 -0.93 -11.92
C GLU A 24 4.42 -0.28 -11.09
N ASP A 25 4.90 0.90 -11.49
CA ASP A 25 5.84 1.66 -10.67
C ASP A 25 5.23 1.99 -9.30
N PHE A 26 3.95 2.36 -9.23
CA PHE A 26 3.27 2.60 -7.95
C PHE A 26 3.23 1.37 -7.05
N ARG A 27 3.00 0.17 -7.61
CA ARG A 27 3.01 -1.08 -6.82
C ARG A 27 4.39 -1.47 -6.31
N SER A 28 5.45 -0.94 -6.91
CA SER A 28 6.83 -1.24 -6.50
C SER A 28 7.25 -0.60 -5.18
N PHE A 29 6.53 0.43 -4.71
CA PHE A 29 6.82 1.07 -3.42
C PHE A 29 6.40 0.20 -2.22
N TYR A 30 6.97 0.52 -1.07
CA TYR A 30 6.48 0.05 0.22
C TYR A 30 5.42 1.01 0.76
N PHE A 31 4.38 0.46 1.37
CA PHE A 31 3.26 1.21 1.92
C PHE A 31 3.12 0.90 3.41
N ASP A 32 3.15 1.93 4.25
CA ASP A 32 2.83 1.78 5.67
C ASP A 32 1.34 2.04 5.96
N LEU A 33 0.86 1.53 7.10
CA LEU A 33 -0.55 1.61 7.50
C LEU A 33 -0.85 2.70 8.56
N ALA A 34 0.01 3.71 8.71
CA ALA A 34 -0.24 4.86 9.58
C ALA A 34 -1.62 5.47 9.30
N LEU A 35 -2.47 5.49 10.34
CA LEU A 35 -3.82 6.07 10.30
C LEU A 35 -4.69 5.57 9.12
N SER A 36 -4.37 4.39 8.58
CA SER A 36 -4.90 3.89 7.29
C SER A 36 -5.41 2.44 7.37
N SER A 37 -5.88 2.00 8.53
CA SER A 37 -6.35 0.61 8.75
C SER A 37 -7.87 0.41 8.59
N SER A 38 -8.60 1.35 8.00
CA SER A 38 -10.03 1.12 7.70
C SER A 38 -10.22 -0.10 6.80
N GLU A 39 -11.33 -0.83 6.95
CA GLU A 39 -11.58 -2.08 6.23
C GLU A 39 -11.46 -1.94 4.70
N ALA A 40 -11.97 -0.84 4.13
CA ALA A 40 -11.89 -0.57 2.70
C ALA A 40 -10.45 -0.36 2.22
N VAL A 41 -9.62 0.33 3.01
CA VAL A 41 -8.20 0.56 2.69
C VAL A 41 -7.40 -0.73 2.81
N LEU A 42 -7.66 -1.53 3.85
CA LEU A 42 -6.99 -2.82 4.03
C LEU A 42 -7.31 -3.80 2.89
N LYS A 43 -8.58 -3.89 2.46
CA LYS A 43 -8.93 -4.70 1.28
C LYS A 43 -8.20 -4.22 0.02
N LEU A 44 -8.24 -2.91 -0.23
CA LEU A 44 -7.59 -2.32 -1.40
C LEU A 44 -6.08 -2.61 -1.44
N VAL A 45 -5.37 -2.35 -0.33
CA VAL A 45 -3.91 -2.50 -0.32
C VAL A 45 -3.51 -3.98 -0.43
N LEU A 46 -4.25 -4.90 0.20
CA LEU A 46 -3.99 -6.34 0.12
C LEU A 46 -4.28 -6.94 -1.27
N ASP A 47 -5.22 -6.34 -2.02
CA ASP A 47 -5.57 -6.78 -3.38
C ASP A 47 -4.62 -6.23 -4.45
N VAL A 48 -4.02 -5.04 -4.20
CA VAL A 48 -3.26 -4.30 -5.23
C VAL A 48 -1.75 -4.36 -5.01
N ILE A 49 -1.29 -4.43 -3.76
CA ILE A 49 0.13 -4.39 -3.40
C ILE A 49 0.60 -5.79 -3.02
N THR A 50 1.82 -6.14 -3.42
CA THR A 50 2.45 -7.37 -2.97
C THR A 50 2.59 -7.36 -1.44
N HIS A 51 2.24 -8.46 -0.79
CA HIS A 51 2.19 -8.49 0.68
C HIS A 51 3.54 -8.23 1.36
N ASP A 52 4.64 -8.49 0.67
CA ASP A 52 6.01 -8.19 1.13
C ASP A 52 6.29 -6.68 1.23
N HIS A 53 5.47 -5.83 0.61
CA HIS A 53 5.65 -4.37 0.54
C HIS A 53 4.71 -3.60 1.49
N ILE A 54 3.96 -4.29 2.35
CA ILE A 54 3.04 -3.66 3.29
C ILE A 54 3.65 -3.66 4.69
N LEU A 55 3.72 -2.49 5.32
CA LEU A 55 4.38 -2.28 6.61
C LEU A 55 3.40 -1.74 7.66
N TYR A 56 3.64 -2.08 8.92
CA TYR A 56 2.98 -1.40 10.03
C TYR A 56 3.60 -0.02 10.28
N GLY A 57 2.73 0.99 10.46
CA GLY A 57 3.09 2.34 10.88
C GLY A 57 2.07 2.87 11.88
N SER A 58 2.53 3.57 12.93
CA SER A 58 1.64 4.16 13.95
C SER A 58 1.48 5.67 13.87
N ASP A 59 2.40 6.34 13.16
CA ASP A 59 2.56 7.80 13.10
C ASP A 59 2.82 8.48 14.47
N PHE A 60 3.28 7.74 15.48
CA PHE A 60 3.65 8.35 16.76
C PHE A 60 4.96 9.16 16.63
N PRO A 61 5.09 10.37 17.21
CA PRO A 61 4.16 11.05 18.12
C PRO A 61 3.17 12.04 17.46
N TYR A 62 3.10 12.11 16.13
CA TYR A 62 2.19 13.02 15.43
C TYR A 62 0.72 12.59 15.58
N ALA A 63 0.46 11.31 15.45
CA ALA A 63 -0.78 10.69 15.91
C ALA A 63 -0.78 10.62 17.44
N SER A 64 -1.84 11.14 18.06
CA SER A 64 -2.04 10.97 19.50
C SER A 64 -2.18 9.49 19.85
N THR A 65 -1.80 9.13 21.08
CA THR A 65 -1.85 7.74 21.58
C THR A 65 -3.21 7.08 21.36
N ASP A 66 -4.31 7.81 21.57
CA ASP A 66 -5.67 7.29 21.36
C ASP A 66 -5.91 6.92 19.89
N LYS A 67 -5.46 7.77 18.95
CA LYS A 67 -5.59 7.50 17.51
C LYS A 67 -4.72 6.32 17.10
N SER A 68 -3.43 6.32 17.45
CA SER A 68 -2.53 5.22 17.10
C SER A 68 -3.05 3.89 17.66
N THR A 69 -3.58 3.88 18.88
CA THR A 69 -4.19 2.69 19.50
C THR A 69 -5.46 2.26 18.77
N GLY A 70 -6.34 3.19 18.44
CA GLY A 70 -7.57 2.91 17.70
C GLY A 70 -7.31 2.26 16.34
N PHE A 71 -6.42 2.86 15.52
CA PHE A 71 -6.06 2.28 14.21
C PHE A 71 -5.34 0.94 14.35
N LYS A 72 -4.47 0.77 15.36
CA LYS A 72 -3.86 -0.53 15.66
C LYS A 72 -4.90 -1.59 16.01
N GLN A 73 -5.93 -1.26 16.80
CA GLN A 73 -7.02 -2.17 17.14
C GLN A 73 -7.84 -2.59 15.92
N ILE A 74 -8.11 -1.66 14.99
CA ILE A 74 -8.79 -2.00 13.74
C ILE A 74 -7.95 -3.01 12.93
N LEU A 75 -6.64 -2.79 12.78
CA LEU A 75 -5.75 -3.73 12.09
C LEU A 75 -5.64 -5.09 12.80
N ASN A 76 -5.63 -5.10 14.14
CA ASN A 76 -5.65 -6.32 14.94
C ASN A 76 -6.92 -7.15 14.66
N ASN A 77 -8.07 -6.49 14.54
CA ASN A 77 -9.37 -7.15 14.37
C ASN A 77 -9.67 -7.54 12.91
N PHE A 78 -8.93 -6.99 11.93
CA PHE A 78 -9.07 -7.38 10.54
C PHE A 78 -8.66 -8.85 10.33
N PRO A 79 -9.41 -9.65 9.57
CA PRO A 79 -9.20 -11.09 9.43
C PRO A 79 -8.00 -11.40 8.51
N LEU A 80 -6.80 -11.28 9.06
CA LEU A 80 -5.55 -11.76 8.47
C LEU A 80 -5.19 -13.11 9.05
N ASP A 81 -4.63 -13.99 8.23
CA ASP A 81 -3.86 -15.13 8.74
C ASP A 81 -2.62 -14.65 9.51
N GLN A 82 -2.06 -15.54 10.32
CA GLN A 82 -0.96 -15.18 11.21
C GLN A 82 0.33 -14.85 10.45
N GLU A 83 0.60 -15.52 9.32
CA GLU A 83 1.80 -15.31 8.53
C GLU A 83 1.80 -13.89 7.94
N LEU A 84 0.71 -13.49 7.31
CA LEU A 84 0.52 -12.16 6.74
C LEU A 84 0.53 -11.07 7.83
N ARG A 85 -0.04 -11.36 8.99
CA ARG A 85 0.04 -10.46 10.15
C ARG A 85 1.48 -10.24 10.57
N ASP A 86 2.27 -11.30 10.72
CA ASP A 86 3.67 -11.20 11.13
C ASP A 86 4.53 -10.46 10.09
N LYS A 87 4.23 -10.66 8.80
CA LYS A 87 4.81 -9.89 7.68
C LYS A 87 4.60 -8.39 7.86
N ILE A 88 3.34 -7.97 8.00
CA ILE A 88 2.97 -6.56 8.11
C ILE A 88 3.54 -5.93 9.38
N TYR A 89 3.43 -6.59 10.53
CA TYR A 89 3.88 -6.03 11.81
C TYR A 89 5.41 -5.97 11.96
N PHE A 90 6.15 -6.86 11.29
CA PHE A 90 7.59 -6.95 11.53
C PHE A 90 8.41 -7.45 10.33
N GLN A 91 8.09 -8.62 9.76
CA GLN A 91 9.05 -9.32 8.89
C GLN A 91 9.39 -8.52 7.63
N ASN A 92 8.43 -7.81 7.05
CA ASN A 92 8.66 -6.99 5.86
C ASN A 92 9.60 -5.82 6.17
N ALA A 93 9.37 -5.12 7.28
CA ALA A 93 10.25 -4.03 7.71
C ALA A 93 11.65 -4.57 8.05
N HIS A 94 11.73 -5.73 8.71
CA HIS A 94 12.98 -6.38 9.03
C HIS A 94 13.77 -6.73 7.75
N LYS A 95 13.10 -7.33 6.75
CA LYS A 95 13.71 -7.65 5.44
C LYS A 95 14.16 -6.39 4.69
N LEU A 96 13.36 -5.32 4.71
CA LEU A 96 13.67 -4.06 4.04
C LEU A 96 14.89 -3.34 4.64
N PHE A 97 15.00 -3.35 5.97
CA PHE A 97 16.06 -2.63 6.69
C PHE A 97 17.24 -3.51 7.11
N ALA A 98 17.16 -4.82 6.90
CA ALA A 98 18.30 -5.70 7.07
C ALA A 98 19.42 -5.26 6.11
N LYS A 99 20.63 -5.13 6.63
CA LYS A 99 21.81 -4.90 5.77
C LYS A 99 21.99 -6.13 4.89
N ALA A 100 22.25 -5.93 3.61
CA ALA A 100 22.79 -6.98 2.77
C ALA A 100 24.14 -7.41 3.37
N GLU A 101 24.30 -8.71 3.66
CA GLU A 101 25.60 -9.30 3.96
C GLU A 101 26.47 -9.38 2.69
#